data_AF-A0A8X6RTY2-F1
#
_entry.id   AF-A0A8X6RTY2-F1
#
_cell.length_a   1.000
_cell.length_b   1.000
_cell.length_c   1.000
_cell.angle_alpha   90.00
_cell.angle_beta   90.00
_cell.angle_gamma   90.00
#
_symmetry.space_group_name_H-M   'P 1'
#
loop_
_entity.id
_entity.type
_entity.pdbx_description
1 polymer ?
#
loop_
_entity_poly.entity_id
_entity_poly.type
_entity_poly.pdbx_seq_one_letter_code
_entity_poly.pdbx_strand_id
1 'polypeptide(L)'
;MQMIRISAQTHITRACGATSKRYLRLGDFDDFKFGNCVFLVVFSKNDQLCLVENSDTAFKQVSEFDRGRIVVYRDCGLSFREIGSRVGRNQATVMRICDHWMQEGPTVRRGRSHSPQSTTSREDRQIVRMAVTDRSVISRTVEQHIESVTHHSVSARTIRRRLQKSGLSTRRPLLGLPLTQNHRRLRRQWCDERRKCVAEWNEVVFTGESRICLQHHDGRIRV
;
A
#
# COMPACT_ATOMS: atom_id res chain seq x y z
N MET A 1 7.37 34.58 -42.30
CA MET A 1 5.96 34.91 -42.07
C MET A 1 5.87 35.45 -40.64
N GLN A 2 5.70 36.78 -40.54
CA GLN A 2 5.54 37.68 -39.39
C GLN A 2 6.10 37.29 -38.00
N MET A 3 7.21 37.97 -37.62
CA MET A 3 7.57 38.19 -36.22
C MET A 3 6.64 39.26 -35.62
N ILE A 4 5.85 38.89 -34.61
CA ILE A 4 5.10 39.86 -33.81
C ILE A 4 6.07 40.43 -32.76
N ARG A 5 6.51 41.67 -32.98
CA ARG A 5 7.17 42.50 -31.97
C ARG A 5 6.10 43.01 -31.01
N ILE A 6 6.11 42.56 -29.76
CA ILE A 6 5.40 43.26 -28.68
C ILE A 6 6.42 44.16 -27.98
N SER A 7 6.36 45.44 -28.33
CA SER A 7 6.98 46.52 -27.56
C SER A 7 6.16 46.70 -26.27
N ALA A 8 6.81 46.59 -25.13
CA ALA A 8 6.29 47.08 -23.86
C ALA A 8 7.31 48.04 -23.27
N GLN A 9 7.12 49.32 -23.60
CA GLN A 9 7.72 50.46 -22.92
C GLN A 9 7.03 50.60 -21.56
N THR A 10 7.73 50.33 -20.45
CA THR A 10 7.27 50.75 -19.12
C THR A 10 8.44 51.38 -18.37
N HIS A 11 8.21 52.63 -17.99
CA HIS A 11 9.15 53.51 -17.31
C HIS A 11 9.66 52.89 -16.00
N ILE A 12 11.00 52.83 -15.88
CA ILE A 12 11.72 52.47 -14.66
C ILE A 12 11.72 53.71 -13.75
N THR A 13 10.89 53.71 -12.72
CA THR A 13 11.14 54.54 -11.54
C THR A 13 12.02 53.76 -10.57
N ARG A 14 13.21 54.33 -10.32
CA ARG A 14 14.20 53.86 -9.35
C ARG A 14 13.58 53.76 -7.95
N ALA A 15 13.78 52.62 -7.30
CA ALA A 15 13.85 52.54 -5.84
C ALA A 15 15.09 51.72 -5.44
N CYS A 16 15.93 52.36 -4.65
CA CYS A 16 17.20 51.88 -4.17
C CYS A 16 17.01 50.83 -3.05
N GLY A 17 17.87 49.82 -3.02
CA GLY A 17 18.31 49.11 -1.80
C GLY A 17 17.30 48.20 -1.08
N ALA A 18 17.47 46.89 -1.23
CA ALA A 18 17.57 45.94 -0.10
C ALA A 18 17.52 44.50 -0.63
N THR A 19 18.54 43.73 -0.28
CA THR A 19 18.59 42.27 -0.33
C THR A 19 17.37 41.67 0.37
N SER A 20 16.43 41.13 -0.39
CA SER A 20 15.41 40.24 0.14
C SER A 20 14.99 39.23 -0.91
N LYS A 21 15.24 37.95 -0.63
CA LYS A 21 14.69 36.82 -1.37
C LYS A 21 13.16 36.87 -1.25
N ARG A 22 12.48 37.56 -2.17
CA ARG A 22 11.04 37.42 -2.34
C ARG A 22 10.77 36.17 -3.17
N TYR A 23 10.33 35.12 -2.50
CA TYR A 23 9.49 34.11 -3.15
C TYR A 23 8.22 34.81 -3.59
N LEU A 24 8.11 35.11 -4.89
CA LEU A 24 6.82 35.48 -5.47
C LEU A 24 5.96 34.22 -5.46
N ARG A 25 4.81 34.29 -4.76
CA ARG A 25 3.75 33.31 -4.92
C ARG A 25 3.32 33.34 -6.38
N LEU A 26 3.50 32.24 -7.08
CA LEU A 26 2.90 31.98 -8.38
C LEU A 26 1.39 31.86 -8.17
N GLY A 27 0.69 32.97 -8.40
CA GLY A 27 -0.73 32.95 -8.76
C GLY A 27 -0.82 32.91 -10.28
N ASP A 28 -1.54 31.89 -10.76
CA ASP A 28 -2.32 31.86 -11.99
C ASP A 28 -1.61 32.32 -13.27
N PHE A 29 -0.73 31.45 -13.78
CA PHE A 29 -0.53 31.30 -15.22
C PHE A 29 -0.72 29.82 -15.55
N ASP A 30 -1.65 29.54 -16.45
CA ASP A 30 -2.12 28.21 -16.80
C ASP A 30 -0.98 27.21 -17.03
N ASP A 31 -1.09 26.07 -16.35
CA ASP A 31 -0.26 24.87 -16.51
C ASP A 31 -0.28 24.41 -17.99
N PHE A 32 0.69 24.83 -18.79
CA PHE A 32 0.95 24.20 -20.09
C PHE A 32 1.63 22.85 -19.88
N LYS A 33 0.82 21.81 -19.62
CA LYS A 33 1.26 20.42 -19.58
C LYS A 33 1.42 19.88 -20.99
N PHE A 34 2.67 19.71 -21.44
CA PHE A 34 3.02 18.76 -22.49
C PHE A 34 3.60 17.50 -21.85
N GLY A 35 2.73 16.52 -21.56
CA GLY A 35 3.13 15.26 -20.93
C GLY A 35 3.62 15.40 -19.47
N ASN A 36 4.44 14.44 -19.01
CA ASN A 36 4.94 14.36 -17.62
C ASN A 36 6.12 15.30 -17.30
N CYS A 37 6.44 16.27 -18.16
CA CYS A 37 7.61 17.15 -17.99
C CYS A 37 7.20 18.55 -17.50
N VAL A 38 7.91 19.03 -16.47
CA VAL A 38 7.81 20.43 -15.98
C VAL A 38 9.04 21.18 -16.47
N PHE A 39 8.82 22.16 -17.34
CA PHE A 39 9.88 23.05 -17.84
C PHE A 39 10.01 24.26 -16.92
N LEU A 40 11.22 24.49 -16.40
CA LEU A 40 11.52 25.68 -15.61
C LEU A 40 12.38 26.60 -16.48
N VAL A 41 11.82 27.75 -16.87
CA VAL A 41 12.53 28.75 -17.66
C VAL A 41 13.46 29.54 -16.74
N VAL A 42 14.76 29.44 -16.96
CA VAL A 42 15.76 30.25 -16.24
C VAL A 42 16.39 31.23 -17.21
N PHE A 43 16.39 32.51 -16.85
CA PHE A 43 17.06 33.57 -17.60
C PHE A 43 18.50 33.74 -17.11
N SER A 44 19.46 33.59 -18.02
CA SER A 44 20.88 33.89 -17.78
C SER A 44 21.17 35.37 -18.04
N LYS A 45 22.20 35.94 -17.41
CA LYS A 45 22.61 37.36 -17.51
C LYS A 45 22.93 37.89 -18.92
N ASN A 46 22.87 37.03 -19.95
CA ASN A 46 23.10 37.34 -21.36
C ASN A 46 21.89 37.03 -22.25
N ASP A 47 20.67 36.98 -21.71
CA ASP A 47 19.41 36.77 -22.45
C ASP A 47 19.34 35.51 -23.34
N GLN A 48 20.19 34.51 -23.08
CA GLN A 48 20.01 33.19 -23.67
C GLN A 48 19.02 32.38 -22.82
N LEU A 49 17.91 32.00 -23.46
CA LEU A 49 16.93 31.04 -22.95
C LEU A 49 17.58 29.65 -22.86
N CYS A 50 17.90 29.20 -21.65
CA CYS A 50 18.36 27.85 -21.41
C CYS A 50 17.15 26.98 -21.02
N LEU A 51 16.72 26.07 -21.89
CA LEU A 51 15.83 24.99 -21.47
C LEU A 51 16.65 23.97 -20.67
N VAL A 52 16.56 24.02 -19.35
CA VAL A 52 17.11 22.97 -18.50
C VAL A 52 16.06 21.87 -18.42
N GLU A 53 16.32 20.74 -19.08
CA GLU A 53 15.50 19.54 -18.91
C GLU A 53 15.61 19.09 -17.44
N ASN A 54 14.50 19.19 -16.70
CA ASN A 54 14.39 18.56 -15.39
C ASN A 54 14.27 17.06 -15.60
N SER A 55 15.41 16.36 -15.61
CA SER A 55 15.41 14.90 -15.47
C SER A 55 14.76 14.55 -14.12
N ASP A 56 13.67 13.79 -14.16
CA ASP A 56 13.01 13.13 -13.02
C ASP A 56 13.87 13.10 -11.74
N THR A 57 13.63 14.02 -10.81
CA THR A 57 14.39 14.14 -9.55
C THR A 57 13.99 13.08 -8.50
N ALA A 58 13.23 12.06 -8.90
CA ALA A 58 12.96 10.90 -8.05
C ALA A 58 14.24 10.07 -7.91
N PHE A 59 14.69 9.84 -6.67
CA PHE A 59 15.79 8.94 -6.39
C PHE A 59 15.49 7.54 -6.96
N LYS A 60 16.13 7.19 -8.08
CA LYS A 60 16.05 5.87 -8.70
C LYS A 60 17.19 5.00 -8.17
N GLN A 61 16.87 3.88 -7.53
CA GLN A 61 17.88 2.93 -7.08
C GLN A 61 18.67 2.36 -8.29
N VAL A 62 19.96 2.06 -8.11
CA VAL A 62 20.78 1.42 -9.14
C VAL A 62 20.32 -0.03 -9.31
N SER A 63 20.02 -0.42 -10.55
CA SER A 63 19.60 -1.78 -10.89
C SER A 63 20.73 -2.78 -10.64
N GLU A 64 20.40 -4.06 -10.47
CA GLU A 64 21.44 -5.10 -10.36
C GLU A 64 22.26 -5.22 -11.65
N PHE A 65 21.62 -5.02 -12.80
CA PHE A 65 22.31 -4.98 -14.10
C PHE A 65 23.33 -3.83 -14.18
N ASP A 66 22.94 -2.62 -13.77
CA ASP A 66 23.86 -1.47 -13.75
C ASP A 66 24.99 -1.67 -12.75
N ARG A 67 24.75 -2.35 -11.62
CA ARG A 67 25.80 -2.74 -10.68
C ARG A 67 26.81 -3.70 -11.32
N GLY A 68 26.34 -4.70 -12.05
CA GLY A 68 27.21 -5.61 -12.81
C GLY A 68 28.06 -4.85 -13.84
N ARG A 69 27.45 -3.92 -14.59
CA ARG A 69 28.18 -3.06 -15.54
C ARG A 69 29.24 -2.19 -14.86
N ILE A 70 28.94 -1.63 -13.70
CA ILE A 70 29.90 -0.82 -12.91
C ILE A 70 31.12 -1.65 -12.53
N VAL A 71 30.93 -2.89 -12.08
CA VAL A 71 32.03 -3.80 -11.72
C VAL A 71 32.85 -4.17 -12.95
N VAL A 72 32.21 -4.57 -14.05
CA VAL A 72 32.90 -4.93 -15.30
C VAL A 72 33.72 -3.75 -15.83
N TYR A 73 33.16 -2.54 -15.87
CA TYR A 73 33.92 -1.37 -16.29
C TYR A 73 35.06 -1.03 -15.33
N ARG A 74 34.91 -1.34 -14.04
CA ARG A 74 35.98 -1.17 -13.06
C ARG A 74 37.13 -2.14 -13.31
N ASP A 75 36.83 -3.41 -13.61
CA ASP A 75 37.81 -4.44 -13.95
C ASP A 75 38.54 -4.14 -15.27
N CYS A 76 37.86 -3.47 -16.21
CA CYS A 76 38.47 -2.94 -17.43
C CYS A 76 39.36 -1.70 -17.20
N GLY A 77 39.53 -1.23 -15.96
CA GLY A 77 40.42 -0.12 -15.62
C GLY A 77 39.87 1.29 -15.83
N LEU A 78 38.56 1.46 -16.07
CA LEU A 78 37.97 2.78 -16.26
C LEU A 78 37.96 3.61 -14.97
N SER A 79 37.99 4.94 -15.13
CA SER A 79 37.85 5.88 -14.02
C SER A 79 36.41 5.93 -13.49
N PHE A 80 36.23 6.17 -12.19
CA PHE A 80 34.89 6.24 -11.58
C PHE A 80 33.97 7.30 -12.22
N ARG A 81 34.54 8.42 -12.68
CA ARG A 81 33.80 9.49 -13.35
C ARG A 81 33.27 9.01 -14.70
N GLU A 82 34.10 8.32 -15.47
CA GLU A 82 33.73 7.80 -16.78
C GLU A 82 32.70 6.68 -16.69
N ILE A 83 32.84 5.79 -15.70
CA ILE A 83 31.83 4.77 -15.38
C ILE A 83 30.50 5.44 -15.01
N GLY A 84 30.53 6.48 -14.19
CA GLY A 84 29.34 7.27 -13.83
C GLY A 84 28.64 7.87 -15.05
N SER A 85 29.39 8.46 -15.99
CA SER A 85 28.85 8.99 -17.25
C SER A 85 28.21 7.90 -18.12
N ARG A 86 28.83 6.71 -18.24
CA ARG A 86 28.32 5.59 -19.06
C ARG A 86 27.07 4.91 -18.48
N VAL A 87 26.94 4.90 -17.16
CA VAL A 87 25.80 4.28 -16.43
C VAL A 87 24.73 5.31 -16.05
N GLY A 88 25.01 6.61 -16.23
CA GLY A 88 24.10 7.69 -15.87
C GLY A 88 23.94 7.88 -14.36
N ARG A 89 25.02 7.69 -13.59
CA ARG A 89 25.03 7.77 -12.11
C ARG A 89 26.14 8.67 -11.60
N ASN A 90 25.93 9.24 -10.42
CA ASN A 90 26.95 10.05 -9.75
C ASN A 90 28.20 9.20 -9.46
N GLN A 91 29.38 9.74 -9.74
CA GLN A 91 30.69 9.16 -9.42
C GLN A 91 30.75 8.63 -7.97
N ALA A 92 30.21 9.37 -7.01
CA ALA A 92 30.21 8.94 -5.60
C ALA A 92 29.41 7.65 -5.36
N THR A 93 28.35 7.43 -6.13
CA THR A 93 27.56 6.19 -6.08
C THR A 93 28.33 5.02 -6.69
N VAL A 94 29.03 5.25 -7.81
CA VAL A 94 29.88 4.25 -8.46
C VAL A 94 31.00 3.82 -7.52
N MET A 95 31.71 4.78 -6.92
CA MET A 95 32.77 4.53 -5.96
C MET A 95 32.29 3.65 -4.80
N ARG A 96 31.18 4.02 -4.15
CA ARG A 96 30.59 3.20 -3.07
C ARG A 96 30.22 1.78 -3.49
N ILE A 97 29.77 1.59 -4.74
CA ILE A 97 29.44 0.26 -5.27
C ILE A 97 30.71 -0.57 -5.48
N CYS A 98 31.77 0.02 -6.05
CA CYS A 98 33.05 -0.65 -6.23
C CYS A 98 33.72 -0.98 -4.88
N ASP A 99 33.72 -0.05 -3.92
CA ASP A 99 34.30 -0.26 -2.59
C ASP A 99 33.56 -1.40 -1.87
N HIS A 100 32.23 -1.39 -1.92
CA HIS A 100 31.42 -2.47 -1.35
C HIS A 100 31.68 -3.82 -2.03
N TRP A 101 31.86 -3.83 -3.36
CA TRP A 101 32.17 -5.04 -4.11
C TRP A 101 33.54 -5.63 -3.72
N MET A 102 34.54 -4.78 -3.50
CA MET A 102 35.87 -5.22 -3.06
C MET A 102 35.88 -5.76 -1.62
N GLN A 103 35.04 -5.20 -0.74
CA GLN A 103 35.00 -5.58 0.68
C GLN A 103 34.13 -6.80 0.96
N GLU A 104 32.93 -6.88 0.36
CA GLU A 104 31.92 -7.90 0.70
C GLU A 104 31.61 -8.86 -0.46
N GLY A 105 32.14 -8.61 -1.68
CA GLY A 105 31.85 -9.40 -2.87
C GLY A 105 30.45 -9.15 -3.48
N PRO A 106 29.98 -10.04 -4.37
CA PRO A 106 28.66 -9.94 -4.98
C PRO A 106 27.57 -10.21 -3.94
N THR A 107 27.02 -9.14 -3.37
CA THR A 107 25.89 -9.26 -2.44
C THR A 107 24.66 -8.59 -3.00
N VAL A 108 23.54 -9.33 -3.02
CA VAL A 108 22.22 -8.74 -3.17
C VAL A 108 22.02 -7.72 -2.05
N ARG A 109 21.37 -6.60 -2.37
CA ARG A 109 21.10 -5.55 -1.39
C ARG A 109 20.41 -6.15 -0.16
N ARG A 110 20.95 -5.88 1.03
CA ARG A 110 20.29 -6.24 2.30
C ARG A 110 18.88 -5.66 2.36
N GLY A 111 17.92 -6.51 2.71
CA GLY A 111 16.55 -6.08 2.96
C GLY A 111 16.53 -4.93 3.97
N ARG A 112 15.64 -3.96 3.78
CA ARG A 112 15.46 -2.92 4.79
C ARG A 112 14.92 -3.57 6.06
N SER A 113 15.58 -3.32 7.18
CA SER A 113 14.99 -3.62 8.48
C SER A 113 13.67 -2.87 8.62
N HIS A 114 12.62 -3.58 9.02
CA HIS A 114 11.35 -2.94 9.34
C HIS A 114 11.42 -2.30 10.72
N SER A 115 10.58 -1.29 10.94
CA SER A 115 10.39 -0.72 12.27
C SER A 115 9.91 -1.81 13.24
N PRO A 116 10.36 -1.80 14.50
CA PRO A 116 9.86 -2.70 15.53
C PRO A 116 8.34 -2.68 15.59
N GLN A 117 7.79 -3.84 15.88
CA GLN A 117 6.37 -4.00 16.05
C GLN A 117 5.92 -3.36 17.36
N SER A 118 4.81 -2.61 17.32
CA SER A 118 4.20 -2.03 18.52
C SER A 118 3.65 -3.09 19.48
N THR A 119 3.36 -4.32 19.02
CA THR A 119 2.84 -5.37 19.90
C THR A 119 3.86 -6.47 20.14
N THR A 120 3.80 -7.08 21.32
CA THR A 120 4.62 -8.22 21.71
C THR A 120 4.04 -9.54 21.22
N SER A 121 4.86 -10.60 21.13
CA SER A 121 4.37 -11.94 20.77
C SER A 121 3.37 -12.52 21.78
N ARG A 122 3.38 -12.04 23.03
CA ARG A 122 2.42 -12.46 24.06
C ARG A 122 1.06 -11.79 23.83
N GLU A 123 1.05 -10.49 23.54
CA GLU A 123 -0.16 -9.74 23.18
C GLU A 123 -0.81 -10.31 21.91
N ASP A 124 -0.02 -10.58 20.86
CA ASP A 124 -0.54 -11.14 19.61
C ASP A 124 -1.24 -12.49 19.85
N ARG A 125 -0.68 -13.36 20.72
CA ARG A 125 -1.34 -14.62 21.12
C ARG A 125 -2.62 -14.40 21.92
N GLN A 126 -2.65 -13.40 22.79
CA GLN A 126 -3.85 -13.08 23.57
C GLN A 126 -4.96 -12.53 22.67
N ILE A 127 -4.61 -11.63 21.73
CA ILE A 127 -5.54 -11.08 20.72
C ILE A 127 -6.18 -12.22 19.91
N VAL A 128 -5.37 -13.15 19.41
CA VAL A 128 -5.86 -14.29 18.63
C VAL A 128 -6.74 -15.20 19.49
N ARG A 129 -6.33 -15.49 20.73
CA ARG A 129 -7.10 -16.32 21.65
C ARG A 129 -8.49 -15.75 21.91
N MET A 130 -8.58 -14.45 22.22
CA MET A 130 -9.86 -13.78 22.45
C MET A 130 -10.80 -13.90 21.24
N ALA A 131 -10.28 -13.66 20.03
CA ALA A 131 -11.06 -13.73 18.80
C ALA A 131 -11.48 -15.15 18.40
N VAL A 132 -10.75 -16.17 18.83
CA VAL A 132 -11.10 -17.58 18.60
C VAL A 132 -12.14 -18.07 19.61
N THR A 133 -11.99 -17.69 20.89
CA THR A 133 -12.94 -18.05 21.96
C THR A 133 -14.31 -17.42 21.71
N ASP A 134 -14.34 -16.12 21.39
CA ASP A 134 -15.55 -15.42 21.02
C ASP A 134 -15.38 -14.74 19.66
N ARG A 135 -15.94 -15.38 18.63
CA ARG A 135 -15.88 -14.88 17.24
C ARG A 135 -16.68 -13.58 17.04
N SER A 136 -17.54 -13.20 17.98
CA SER A 136 -18.33 -11.97 17.92
C SER A 136 -17.63 -10.75 18.53
N VAL A 137 -16.47 -10.94 19.19
CA VAL A 137 -15.77 -9.86 19.89
C VAL A 137 -15.31 -8.75 18.94
N ILE A 138 -15.51 -7.51 19.37
CA ILE A 138 -15.13 -6.32 18.60
C ILE A 138 -13.69 -5.93 18.94
N SER A 139 -12.96 -5.39 17.96
CA SER A 139 -11.56 -4.97 18.14
C SER A 139 -11.34 -3.98 19.30
N ARG A 140 -12.34 -3.13 19.62
CA ARG A 140 -12.28 -2.20 20.77
C ARG A 140 -12.35 -2.91 22.12
N THR A 141 -13.14 -3.97 22.22
CA THR A 141 -13.22 -4.80 23.43
C THR A 141 -11.89 -5.52 23.67
N VAL A 142 -11.26 -6.00 22.59
CA VAL A 142 -9.92 -6.59 22.65
C VAL A 142 -8.88 -5.56 23.05
N GLU A 143 -8.94 -4.34 22.52
CA GLU A 143 -8.07 -3.21 22.89
C GLU A 143 -8.12 -2.92 24.38
N GLN A 144 -9.32 -2.69 24.92
CA GLN A 144 -9.53 -2.41 26.34
C GLN A 144 -9.03 -3.55 27.24
N HIS A 145 -9.20 -4.80 26.81
CA HIS A 145 -8.71 -5.95 27.55
C HIS A 145 -7.17 -6.05 27.53
N ILE A 146 -6.53 -5.78 26.39
CA ILE A 146 -5.08 -5.80 26.32
C ILE A 146 -4.49 -4.67 27.16
N GLU A 147 -5.06 -3.47 27.06
CA GLU A 147 -4.64 -2.31 27.85
C GLU A 147 -4.79 -2.56 29.36
N SER A 148 -5.87 -3.20 29.81
CA SER A 148 -6.06 -3.50 31.23
C SER A 148 -5.10 -4.56 31.77
N VAL A 149 -4.70 -5.54 30.96
CA VAL A 149 -3.82 -6.65 31.39
C VAL A 149 -2.34 -6.29 31.27
N THR A 150 -1.96 -5.52 30.26
CA THR A 150 -0.56 -5.26 29.92
C THR A 150 -0.11 -3.82 30.16
N HIS A 151 -1.05 -2.91 30.47
CA HIS A 151 -0.82 -1.45 30.56
C HIS A 151 -0.19 -0.85 29.30
N HIS A 152 -0.34 -1.55 28.17
CA HIS A 152 0.14 -1.13 26.86
C HIS A 152 -1.05 -0.72 26.00
N SER A 153 -1.09 0.54 25.59
CA SER A 153 -2.13 1.05 24.70
C SER A 153 -1.88 0.58 23.26
N VAL A 154 -2.80 -0.24 22.75
CA VAL A 154 -2.74 -0.78 21.38
C VAL A 154 -4.02 -0.43 20.65
N SER A 155 -3.92 0.38 19.59
CA SER A 155 -5.12 0.79 18.83
C SER A 155 -5.93 -0.39 18.28
N ALA A 156 -7.26 -0.26 18.21
CA ALA A 156 -8.13 -1.20 17.51
C ALA A 156 -7.69 -1.52 16.07
N ARG A 157 -7.05 -0.55 15.38
CA ARG A 157 -6.52 -0.76 14.02
C ARG A 157 -5.35 -1.73 14.01
N THR A 158 -4.45 -1.64 15.00
CA THR A 158 -3.35 -2.59 15.18
C THR A 158 -3.89 -3.99 15.44
N ILE A 159 -4.86 -4.13 16.34
CA ILE A 159 -5.52 -5.42 16.63
C ILE A 159 -6.10 -6.04 15.36
N ARG A 160 -6.82 -5.26 14.54
CA ARG A 160 -7.36 -5.77 13.28
C ARG A 160 -6.27 -6.26 12.32
N ARG A 161 -5.16 -5.53 12.21
CA ARG A 161 -4.00 -5.96 11.40
C ARG A 161 -3.40 -7.26 11.93
N ARG A 162 -3.34 -7.44 13.25
CA ARG A 162 -2.85 -8.67 13.88
C ARG A 162 -3.75 -9.87 13.60
N LEU A 163 -5.05 -9.69 13.75
CA LEU A 163 -6.04 -10.71 13.42
C LEU A 163 -5.96 -11.11 11.94
N GLN A 164 -5.85 -10.14 11.03
CA GLN A 164 -5.69 -10.42 9.60
C GLN A 164 -4.39 -11.18 9.31
N LYS A 165 -3.28 -10.78 9.95
CA LYS A 165 -1.99 -11.47 9.83
C LYS A 165 -2.06 -12.93 10.32
N SER A 166 -2.92 -13.23 11.30
CA SER A 166 -3.17 -14.60 11.77
C SER A 166 -4.26 -15.32 10.97
N GLY A 167 -4.74 -14.76 9.86
CA GLY A 167 -5.76 -15.39 9.00
C GLY A 167 -7.20 -15.24 9.50
N LEU A 168 -7.43 -14.44 10.54
CA LEU A 168 -8.76 -14.15 11.07
C LEU A 168 -9.36 -12.94 10.35
N SER A 169 -10.54 -13.14 9.78
CA SER A 169 -11.32 -12.10 9.13
C SER A 169 -12.75 -12.09 9.67
N THR A 170 -13.37 -10.93 9.60
CA THR A 170 -14.76 -10.77 10.02
C THR A 170 -15.68 -11.46 9.01
N ARG A 171 -16.71 -12.14 9.53
CA ARG A 171 -17.78 -12.76 8.73
C ARG A 171 -19.11 -12.41 9.37
N ARG A 172 -20.16 -12.31 8.57
CA ARG A 172 -21.52 -12.21 9.09
C ARG A 172 -21.96 -13.61 9.58
N PRO A 173 -22.52 -13.74 10.79
CA PRO A 173 -23.07 -15.02 11.24
C PRO A 173 -24.23 -15.43 10.34
N LEU A 174 -24.39 -16.73 10.12
CA LEU A 174 -25.56 -17.26 9.43
C LEU A 174 -26.78 -17.11 10.36
N LEU A 175 -27.83 -16.47 9.87
CA LEU A 175 -29.11 -16.42 10.56
C LEU A 175 -29.83 -17.75 10.35
N GLY A 176 -30.12 -18.47 11.43
CA GLY A 176 -30.84 -19.73 11.38
C GLY A 176 -31.60 -19.96 12.68
N LEU A 177 -32.68 -20.73 12.61
CA LEU A 177 -33.44 -21.07 13.80
C LEU A 177 -32.63 -22.01 14.70
N PRO A 178 -32.51 -21.70 15.99
CA PRO A 178 -31.76 -22.54 16.91
C PRO A 178 -32.43 -23.91 17.03
N LEU A 179 -31.74 -24.96 16.58
CA LEU A 179 -32.21 -26.33 16.78
C LEU A 179 -32.04 -26.73 18.24
N THR A 180 -33.14 -27.13 18.89
CA THR A 180 -33.12 -27.78 20.19
C THR A 180 -32.37 -29.11 20.13
N GLN A 181 -31.91 -29.61 21.27
CA GLN A 181 -31.18 -30.88 21.32
C GLN A 181 -32.02 -32.05 20.77
N ASN A 182 -33.33 -32.07 21.08
CA ASN A 182 -34.23 -33.10 20.57
C ASN A 182 -34.38 -33.03 19.05
N HIS A 183 -34.52 -31.83 18.46
CA HIS A 183 -34.57 -31.66 17.00
C HIS A 183 -33.29 -32.18 16.34
N ARG A 184 -32.10 -31.89 16.90
CA ARG A 184 -30.83 -32.39 16.35
C ARG A 184 -30.76 -33.90 16.38
N ARG A 185 -31.20 -34.53 17.47
CA ARG A 185 -31.24 -36.00 17.60
C ARG A 185 -32.14 -36.62 16.56
N LEU A 186 -33.40 -36.18 16.47
CA LEU A 186 -34.38 -36.73 15.54
C LEU A 186 -33.96 -36.53 14.08
N ARG A 187 -33.48 -35.33 13.72
CA ARG A 187 -32.98 -35.06 12.36
C ARG A 187 -31.79 -35.94 12.00
N ARG A 188 -30.84 -36.14 12.93
CA ARG A 188 -29.70 -37.03 12.70
C ARG A 188 -30.15 -38.48 12.51
N GLN A 189 -30.99 -38.98 13.42
CA GLN A 189 -31.54 -40.34 13.35
C GLN A 189 -32.24 -40.58 12.01
N TRP A 190 -33.11 -39.65 11.59
CA TRP A 190 -33.80 -39.73 10.30
C TRP A 190 -32.82 -39.77 9.11
N CYS A 191 -31.75 -38.97 9.14
CA CYS A 191 -30.71 -39.00 8.10
C CYS A 191 -29.92 -40.31 8.10
N ASP A 192 -29.61 -40.87 9.27
CA ASP A 192 -28.85 -42.10 9.39
C ASP A 192 -29.67 -43.32 8.92
N GLU A 193 -30.96 -43.37 9.27
CA GLU A 193 -31.92 -44.39 8.81
C GLU A 193 -32.03 -44.40 7.28
N ARG A 194 -32.12 -43.22 6.66
CA ARG A 194 -32.32 -43.08 5.20
C ARG A 194 -31.03 -42.95 4.39
N ARG A 195 -29.84 -43.00 5.02
CA ARG A 195 -28.55 -42.85 4.33
C ARG A 195 -28.34 -43.88 3.22
N LYS A 196 -28.84 -45.11 3.40
CA LYS A 196 -28.65 -46.23 2.45
C LYS A 196 -29.82 -46.41 1.47
N CYS A 197 -30.94 -45.74 1.68
CA CYS A 197 -32.16 -45.87 0.90
C CYS A 197 -32.13 -45.01 -0.37
N VAL A 198 -31.09 -45.16 -1.21
CA VAL A 198 -30.91 -44.30 -2.38
C VAL A 198 -31.95 -44.59 -3.47
N ALA A 199 -32.33 -45.86 -3.65
CA ALA A 199 -33.30 -46.27 -4.66
C ALA A 199 -34.73 -45.79 -4.35
N GLU A 200 -35.08 -45.71 -3.06
CA GLU A 200 -36.39 -45.26 -2.58
C GLU A 200 -36.68 -43.79 -2.94
N TRP A 201 -35.65 -42.95 -3.11
CA TRP A 201 -35.85 -41.53 -3.46
C TRP A 201 -36.53 -41.33 -4.83
N ASN A 202 -36.49 -42.32 -5.73
CA ASN A 202 -37.16 -42.24 -7.04
C ASN A 202 -38.70 -42.29 -6.92
N GLU A 203 -39.22 -42.77 -5.80
CA GLU A 203 -40.65 -42.94 -5.56
C GLU A 203 -41.22 -41.83 -4.65
N VAL A 204 -40.36 -40.99 -4.06
CA VAL A 204 -40.75 -39.96 -3.10
C VAL A 204 -41.01 -38.63 -3.81
N VAL A 205 -42.24 -38.13 -3.68
CA VAL A 205 -42.60 -36.76 -4.08
C VAL A 205 -42.58 -35.87 -2.85
N PHE A 206 -41.72 -34.85 -2.86
CA PHE A 206 -41.69 -33.84 -1.80
C PHE A 206 -42.68 -32.72 -2.09
N THR A 207 -43.60 -32.49 -1.16
CA THR A 207 -44.49 -31.33 -1.17
C THR A 207 -44.08 -30.36 -0.07
N GLY A 208 -44.03 -29.08 -0.39
CA GLY A 208 -43.81 -28.03 0.59
C GLY A 208 -44.59 -26.79 0.18
N GLU A 209 -45.11 -26.07 1.16
CA GLU A 209 -45.73 -24.78 0.91
C GLU A 209 -44.63 -23.73 0.75
N SER A 210 -44.85 -22.69 -0.05
CA SER A 210 -43.97 -21.52 -0.07
C SER A 210 -44.81 -20.27 -0.08
N ARG A 211 -44.42 -19.28 0.72
CA ARG A 211 -45.10 -17.99 0.77
C ARG A 211 -44.48 -17.06 -0.27
N ILE A 212 -45.33 -16.44 -1.08
CA ILE A 212 -44.93 -15.41 -2.03
C ILE A 212 -45.46 -14.07 -1.50
N CYS A 213 -44.55 -13.15 -1.15
CA CYS A 213 -44.93 -11.82 -0.71
C CYS A 213 -45.04 -10.89 -1.93
N LEU A 214 -46.20 -10.25 -2.13
CA LEU A 214 -46.48 -9.42 -3.32
C LEU A 214 -45.92 -7.99 -3.23
N GLN A 215 -45.57 -7.51 -2.03
CA GLN A 215 -45.19 -6.11 -1.82
C GLN A 215 -43.85 -5.96 -1.08
N HIS A 216 -43.78 -6.40 0.18
CA HIS A 216 -42.58 -6.26 1.02
C HIS A 216 -42.21 -7.56 1.71
N HIS A 217 -40.93 -7.70 2.05
CA HIS A 217 -40.44 -8.82 2.86
C HIS A 217 -40.99 -8.70 4.29
N ASP A 218 -41.57 -9.78 4.83
CA ASP A 218 -42.16 -9.81 6.18
C ASP A 218 -41.16 -10.18 7.29
N GLY A 219 -39.89 -10.42 6.92
CA GLY A 219 -38.78 -10.70 7.84
C GLY A 219 -38.85 -12.06 8.56
N ARG A 220 -39.83 -12.92 8.22
CA ARG A 220 -39.98 -14.22 8.89
C ARG A 220 -39.00 -15.26 8.36
N ILE A 221 -38.29 -15.93 9.26
CA ILE A 221 -37.35 -17.03 8.94
C ILE A 221 -38.12 -18.36 8.96
N ARG A 222 -38.00 -19.16 7.91
CA ARG A 222 -38.61 -20.49 7.82
C ARG A 222 -37.87 -21.51 8.70
N VAL A 223 -38.61 -22.48 9.25
CA VAL A 223 -38.08 -23.63 10.02
C VAL A 223 -37.58 -24.72 9.09
#